data_AF-A0A2S2Q7Q3-F1
#
_entry.id   AF-A0A2S2Q7Q3-F1
#
_cell.length_a   1.000
_cell.length_b   1.000
_cell.length_c   1.000
_cell.angle_alpha   90.00
_cell.angle_beta   90.00
_cell.angle_gamma   90.00
#
_symmetry.space_group_name_H-M   'P 1'
#
loop_
_entity.id
_entity.type
_entity.pdbx_description
1 polymer ?
#
loop_
_entity_poly.entity_id
_entity_poly.type
_entity_poly.pdbx_seq_one_letter_code
_entity_poly.pdbx_strand_id
1 'polypeptide(L)'
;DYPAEYNPKVHGPYDPARFYGTPDTPFSQVKLGEMTQWIGRLNKSPSALAGLFSRAYWRWSHTYVQPKRATVAPLIHIITGSMLFFYTINYGKIIRGRNYKHH
;
A
#
# COMPACT_ATOMS: atom_id res chain seq x y z
N ASP A 1 -4.87 -20.43 -4.77
CA ASP A 1 -4.59 -21.21 -3.55
C ASP A 1 -4.37 -20.30 -2.35
N TYR A 2 -4.68 -20.81 -1.16
CA TYR A 2 -4.43 -20.10 0.10
C TYR A 2 -2.93 -20.03 0.40
N PRO A 3 -2.45 -18.98 1.11
CA PRO A 3 -1.05 -18.90 1.53
C PRO A 3 -0.69 -20.09 2.44
N ALA A 4 0.55 -20.57 2.34
CA ALA A 4 1.00 -21.75 3.08
C ALA A 4 0.91 -21.58 4.61
N GLU A 5 0.99 -20.35 5.09
CA GLU A 5 0.93 -20.00 6.51
C GLU A 5 -0.50 -19.92 7.05
N TYR A 6 -1.53 -20.01 6.19
CA TYR A 6 -2.91 -19.96 6.64
C TYR A 6 -3.39 -21.32 7.19
N ASN A 7 -3.75 -21.33 8.48
CA ASN A 7 -4.42 -22.45 9.13
C ASN A 7 -5.86 -22.06 9.55
N PRO A 8 -6.91 -22.66 8.96
CA PRO A 8 -8.31 -22.32 9.28
C PRO A 8 -8.69 -22.65 10.74
N LYS A 9 -8.04 -23.63 11.38
CA LYS A 9 -8.31 -23.97 12.79
C LYS A 9 -7.82 -22.90 13.76
N VAL A 10 -6.79 -22.14 13.38
CA VAL A 10 -6.18 -21.08 14.20
C VAL A 10 -6.75 -19.71 13.83
N HIS A 11 -6.95 -19.47 12.54
CA HIS A 11 -7.29 -18.14 12.03
C HIS A 11 -8.78 -17.91 11.80
N GLY A 12 -9.60 -18.96 11.82
CA GLY A 12 -11.00 -18.87 11.41
C GLY A 12 -11.14 -18.74 9.89
N PRO A 13 -12.23 -18.10 9.40
CA PRO A 13 -12.40 -17.83 7.97
C PRO A 13 -11.23 -17.05 7.37
N TYR A 14 -10.96 -17.30 6.09
CA TYR A 14 -9.91 -16.60 5.38
C TYR A 14 -10.25 -15.11 5.22
N ASP A 15 -9.32 -14.25 5.61
CA ASP A 15 -9.38 -12.80 5.46
C ASP A 15 -8.26 -12.35 4.51
N PRO A 16 -8.60 -11.88 3.30
CA PRO A 16 -7.61 -11.45 2.32
C PRO A 16 -6.89 -10.15 2.71
N ALA A 17 -7.35 -9.42 3.73
CA ALA A 17 -6.68 -8.24 4.29
C ALA A 17 -5.60 -8.61 5.32
N ARG A 18 -5.54 -9.87 5.79
CA ARG A 18 -4.65 -10.31 6.85
C ARG A 18 -3.32 -10.84 6.31
N PHE A 19 -2.23 -10.56 7.03
CA PHE A 19 -0.95 -11.21 6.79
C PHE A 19 -0.83 -12.41 7.73
N TYR A 20 -0.62 -13.59 7.15
CA TYR A 20 -0.58 -14.86 7.89
C TYR A 20 0.82 -15.35 8.25
N GLY A 21 1.87 -14.77 7.62
CA GLY A 21 3.25 -15.07 7.96
C GLY A 21 3.72 -14.35 9.23
N THR A 22 4.97 -14.59 9.61
CA THR A 22 5.62 -13.93 10.74
C THR A 22 5.87 -12.45 10.43
N PRO A 23 5.27 -11.50 11.17
CA PRO A 23 5.56 -10.08 10.96
C PRO A 23 6.96 -9.71 11.47
N ASP A 24 7.69 -8.89 10.70
CA ASP A 24 8.89 -8.18 11.22
C ASP A 24 8.43 -6.94 12.02
N THR A 25 9.39 -6.24 12.58
CA THR A 25 9.25 -4.97 13.29
C THR A 25 8.41 -3.99 12.45
N PRO A 26 7.29 -3.47 12.98
CA PRO A 26 6.50 -2.44 12.31
C PRO A 26 7.36 -1.24 11.96
N PHE A 27 7.13 -0.65 10.79
CA PHE A 27 7.88 0.51 10.31
C PHE A 27 7.94 1.66 11.34
N SER A 28 6.86 1.88 12.10
CA SER A 28 6.79 2.91 13.15
C SER A 28 7.71 2.67 14.36
N GLN A 29 8.28 1.48 14.50
CA GLN A 29 9.18 1.09 15.59
C GLN A 29 10.64 0.90 15.13
N VAL A 30 10.92 1.08 13.84
CA VAL A 30 12.27 0.91 13.28
C VAL A 30 13.12 2.14 13.61
N LYS A 31 14.33 1.91 14.14
CA LYS A 31 15.31 2.98 14.36
C LYS A 31 15.89 3.44 13.03
N LEU A 32 16.11 4.74 12.87
CA LEU A 32 16.67 5.33 11.65
C LEU A 32 18.03 4.71 11.27
N GLY A 33 18.89 4.41 12.24
CA GLY A 33 20.18 3.76 12.01
C GLY A 33 20.09 2.30 11.50
N GLU A 34 18.95 1.63 11.70
CA GLU A 34 18.73 0.24 11.31
C GLU A 34 17.88 0.12 10.02
N MET A 35 17.44 1.25 9.46
CA MET A 35 16.52 1.32 8.32
C MET A 35 16.98 0.50 7.11
N THR A 36 18.24 0.65 6.71
CA THR A 36 18.78 -0.08 5.54
C THR A 36 18.77 -1.59 5.78
N GLN A 37 19.12 -2.03 6.99
CA GLN A 37 19.08 -3.45 7.35
C GLN A 37 17.64 -3.98 7.40
N TRP A 38 16.71 -3.19 7.96
CA TRP A 38 15.29 -3.53 8.00
C TRP A 38 14.70 -3.71 6.60
N ILE A 39 14.96 -2.76 5.67
CA ILE A 39 14.57 -2.89 4.25
C ILE A 39 15.22 -4.14 3.63
N GLY A 40 16.48 -4.43 3.99
CA GLY A 40 17.21 -5.62 3.55
C GLY A 40 16.48 -6.93 3.85
N ARG A 41 15.89 -7.06 5.04
CA ARG A 41 15.18 -8.28 5.49
C ARG A 41 13.82 -8.50 4.83
N LEU A 42 13.21 -7.46 4.25
CA LEU A 42 11.93 -7.60 3.56
C LEU A 42 12.05 -8.57 2.37
N ASN A 43 11.08 -9.48 2.24
CA ASN A 43 10.95 -10.33 1.05
C ASN A 43 10.51 -9.49 -0.16
N LYS A 44 11.36 -9.44 -1.19
CA LYS A 44 11.17 -8.63 -2.40
C LYS A 44 10.74 -9.46 -3.62
N SER A 45 10.31 -10.72 -3.41
CA SER A 45 9.82 -11.55 -4.51
C SER A 45 8.58 -10.91 -5.15
N PRO A 46 8.36 -11.10 -6.46
CA PRO A 46 7.15 -10.60 -7.13
C PRO A 46 5.85 -11.08 -6.47
N SER A 47 5.83 -12.32 -5.98
CA SER A 47 4.68 -12.89 -5.25
C SER A 47 4.42 -12.21 -3.90
N ALA A 48 5.48 -11.88 -3.16
CA ALA A 48 5.37 -11.15 -1.89
C ALA A 48 4.82 -9.74 -2.11
N LEU A 49 5.28 -9.06 -3.17
CA LEU A 49 4.78 -7.74 -3.57
C LEU A 49 3.32 -7.79 -4.02
N ALA A 50 2.94 -8.76 -4.86
CA ALA A 50 1.54 -8.94 -5.27
C ALA A 50 0.64 -9.19 -4.05
N GLY A 51 1.09 -10.03 -3.11
CA GLY A 51 0.39 -10.25 -1.85
C GLY A 51 0.28 -8.98 -0.98
N LEU A 52 1.32 -8.14 -0.95
CA LEU A 52 1.31 -6.86 -0.23
C LEU A 52 0.23 -5.92 -0.79
N PHE A 53 0.23 -5.71 -2.10
CA PHE A 53 -0.74 -4.83 -2.76
C PHE A 53 -2.17 -5.40 -2.65
N SER A 54 -2.34 -6.71 -2.78
CA SER A 54 -3.63 -7.38 -2.59
C SER A 54 -4.18 -7.11 -1.18
N ARG A 55 -3.38 -7.32 -0.13
CA ARG A 55 -3.81 -7.03 1.25
C ARG A 55 -4.15 -5.56 1.46
N ALA A 56 -3.35 -4.64 0.91
CA ALA A 56 -3.62 -3.21 0.99
C ALA A 56 -4.95 -2.84 0.30
N TYR A 57 -5.21 -3.41 -0.87
CA TYR A 57 -6.47 -3.26 -1.58
C TYR A 57 -7.66 -3.74 -0.75
N TRP A 58 -7.58 -4.93 -0.16
CA TRP A 58 -8.67 -5.46 0.67
C TRP A 58 -8.95 -4.63 1.91
N ARG A 59 -7.91 -4.13 2.60
CA ARG A 59 -8.07 -3.19 3.73
C ARG A 59 -8.79 -1.92 3.30
N TRP A 60 -8.37 -1.33 2.18
CA TRP A 60 -9.01 -0.14 1.62
C TRP A 60 -10.46 -0.42 1.19
N SER A 61 -10.70 -1.55 0.54
CA SER A 61 -12.03 -1.97 0.06
C SER A 61 -13.01 -2.18 1.21
N HIS A 62 -12.60 -2.89 2.26
CA HIS A 62 -13.42 -3.09 3.46
C HIS A 62 -13.77 -1.76 4.14
N THR A 63 -12.87 -0.78 4.10
CA THR A 63 -13.06 0.51 4.79
C THR A 63 -13.91 1.50 3.99
N TYR A 64 -13.75 1.53 2.66
CA TYR A 64 -14.31 2.63 1.85
C TYR A 64 -15.29 2.18 0.78
N VAL A 65 -15.21 0.94 0.29
CA VAL A 65 -16.01 0.47 -0.86
C VAL A 65 -17.19 -0.38 -0.43
N GLN A 66 -16.93 -1.37 0.42
CA GLN A 66 -17.91 -2.37 0.85
C GLN A 66 -18.83 -1.99 2.03
N PRO A 67 -18.60 -0.91 2.82
CA PRO A 67 -19.55 -0.54 3.86
C PRO A 67 -20.95 -0.29 3.30
N LYS A 68 -21.98 -0.75 4.03
CA LYS A 68 -23.40 -0.58 3.64
C LYS A 68 -23.79 0.88 3.36
N ARG A 69 -23.10 1.83 4.00
CA ARG A 69 -23.23 3.27 3.78
C ARG A 69 -21.87 3.84 3.38
N ALA A 70 -21.46 3.57 2.14
CA ALA A 70 -20.25 4.13 1.58
C ALA A 70 -20.43 5.63 1.24
N THR A 71 -19.33 6.37 1.28
CA THR A 71 -19.28 7.78 0.85
C THR A 71 -18.61 7.89 -0.53
N VAL A 72 -18.46 9.11 -1.05
CA VAL A 72 -17.68 9.38 -2.28
C VAL A 72 -16.16 9.18 -2.10
N ALA A 73 -15.69 8.83 -0.90
CA ALA A 73 -14.26 8.70 -0.57
C ALA A 73 -13.46 7.81 -1.53
N PRO A 74 -13.91 6.61 -1.96
CA PRO A 74 -13.16 5.80 -2.92
C PRO A 74 -12.84 6.54 -4.23
N LEU A 75 -13.82 7.29 -4.75
CA LEU A 75 -13.67 8.07 -5.98
C LEU A 75 -12.65 9.19 -5.79
N ILE A 76 -12.74 9.95 -4.69
CA ILE A 76 -11.79 11.02 -4.37
C ILE A 76 -10.37 10.46 -4.20
N HIS A 77 -10.21 9.31 -3.53
CA HIS A 77 -8.91 8.67 -3.36
C HIS A 77 -8.28 8.29 -4.69
N ILE A 78 -9.04 7.68 -5.61
CA ILE A 78 -8.55 7.29 -6.93
C ILE A 78 -8.19 8.52 -7.77
N ILE A 79 -9.03 9.56 -7.77
CA ILE A 79 -8.77 10.80 -8.51
C ILE A 79 -7.50 11.47 -7.97
N THR A 80 -7.41 11.66 -6.65
CA THR A 80 -6.25 12.30 -6.00
C THR A 80 -4.97 11.50 -6.23
N GLY A 81 -5.04 10.18 -6.12
CA GLY A 81 -3.92 9.29 -6.41
C GLY A 81 -3.48 9.37 -7.87
N SER A 82 -4.43 9.45 -8.80
CA SER A 82 -4.14 9.63 -10.23
C SER A 82 -3.49 10.99 -10.49
N MET A 83 -4.00 12.07 -9.91
CA MET A 83 -3.40 13.40 -10.02
C MET A 83 -1.96 13.40 -9.52
N LEU A 84 -1.69 12.79 -8.36
CA LEU A 84 -0.33 12.66 -7.82
C LEU A 84 0.57 11.81 -8.72
N PHE A 85 0.08 10.68 -9.22
CA PHE A 85 0.82 9.83 -10.15
C PHE A 85 1.19 10.58 -11.43
N PHE A 86 0.22 11.24 -12.07
CA PHE A 86 0.48 12.01 -13.28
C PHE A 86 1.37 13.23 -13.02
N TYR A 87 1.24 13.88 -11.86
CA TYR A 87 2.13 14.96 -11.46
C TYR A 87 3.58 14.47 -11.31
N THR A 88 3.80 13.34 -10.64
CA THR A 88 5.16 12.81 -10.40
C THR A 88 5.85 12.40 -11.70
N ILE A 89 5.17 11.68 -12.60
CA ILE A 89 5.78 11.28 -13.89
C ILE A 89 6.01 12.47 -14.84
N ASN A 90 5.21 13.55 -14.71
CA ASN A 90 5.38 14.77 -15.52
C ASN A 90 6.20 15.85 -14.81
N TYR A 91 6.66 15.62 -13.58
CA TYR A 91 7.34 16.63 -12.76
C TYR A 91 8.56 17.24 -13.46
N GLY A 92 9.35 16.41 -14.15
CA GLY A 92 10.52 16.86 -14.91
C GLY A 92 10.20 17.80 -16.08
N LYS A 93 8.97 17.80 -16.61
CA LYS A 93 8.50 18.78 -17.60
C LYS A 93 8.02 20.05 -16.93
N ILE A 94 7.24 19.90 -15.86
CA ILE A 94 6.64 21.01 -15.10
C ILE A 94 7.72 21.89 -14.46
N ILE A 95 8.74 21.28 -13.85
CA ILE A 95 9.80 21.99 -13.14
C ILE A 95 10.62 22.93 -14.04
N ARG A 96 10.61 22.72 -15.36
CA ARG A 96 11.33 23.59 -16.31
C ARG A 96 10.70 24.98 -16.40
N GLY A 97 9.41 25.10 -16.14
CA GLY A 97 8.69 26.36 -16.07
C GLY A 97 8.97 27.18 -14.80
N ARG A 98 9.67 26.61 -13.79
CA ARG A 98 9.87 27.28 -12.49
C ARG A 98 10.63 28.61 -12.56
N ASN A 99 11.47 28.77 -13.59
CA ASN A 99 12.26 29.98 -13.79
C ASN A 99 11.51 31.05 -14.59
N TYR A 100 10.30 30.74 -15.05
CA TYR A 100 9.42 31.70 -15.69
C TYR A 100 8.71 32.52 -14.61
N LYS A 101 8.74 33.84 -14.72
CA LYS A 101 7.87 34.69 -13.89
C LYS A 101 6.43 34.45 -14.35
N HIS A 102 5.64 33.81 -13.51
CA HIS A 102 4.19 33.86 -13.62
C HIS A 102 3.71 35.13 -12.93
N HIS A 103 2.65 35.73 -13.48
CA HIS A 103 2.06 36.98 -12.99
C HIS A 103 1.41 36.79 -11.62
#